data_AF-A0A519NAM7-F1
#
_entry.id   AF-A0A519NAM7-F1
#
_cell.length_a   1.000
_cell.length_b   1.000
_cell.length_c   1.000
_cell.angle_alpha   90.00
_cell.angle_beta   90.00
_cell.angle_gamma   90.00
#
_symmetry.space_group_name_H-M   'P 1'
#
loop_
_entity.id
_entity.type
_entity.pdbx_description
1 polymer ?
#
loop_
_entity_poly.entity_id
_entity_poly.type
_entity_poly.pdbx_seq_one_letter_code
_entity_poly.pdbx_strand_id
1 'polypeptide(L)'
;MILPVFFGMAALQVLAYAFLPKFRFGKLLICAVLILVNLFVLPEFFLPEYGPDDTKCGLPILSLYIIFGILGNGIVLGIHLGYVLFKKLL
;
A
#
# COMPACT_ATOMS: atom_id res chain seq x y z
N MET A 1 -4.02 -10.54 11.38
CA MET A 1 -4.43 -9.12 11.41
C MET A 1 -3.98 -8.31 10.18
N ILE A 2 -2.95 -8.73 9.45
CA ILE A 2 -2.42 -7.98 8.28
C ILE A 2 -3.38 -8.04 7.06
N LEU A 3 -4.02 -9.19 6.83
CA LEU A 3 -4.92 -9.40 5.68
C LEU A 3 -6.05 -8.35 5.54
N PRO A 4 -6.85 -8.03 6.57
CA PRO A 4 -7.89 -7.02 6.46
C PRO A 4 -7.36 -5.61 6.16
N VAL A 5 -6.10 -5.31 6.51
CA VAL A 5 -5.47 -4.03 6.17
C VAL A 5 -5.24 -3.91 4.68
N PHE A 6 -4.77 -4.98 4.02
CA PHE A 6 -4.64 -4.98 2.56
C PHE A 6 -5.99 -4.81 1.85
N PHE A 7 -7.04 -5.47 2.33
CA PHE A 7 -8.39 -5.29 1.80
C PHE A 7 -8.91 -3.85 2.03
N GLY A 8 -8.67 -3.28 3.20
CA GLY A 8 -9.04 -1.90 3.50
C GLY A 8 -8.33 -0.89 2.59
N MET A 9 -7.02 -1.07 2.37
CA MET A 9 -6.23 -0.23 1.47
C MET A 9 -6.69 -0.34 0.02
N ALA A 10 -6.98 -1.56 -0.44
CA ALA A 10 -7.54 -1.80 -1.76
C ALA A 10 -8.90 -1.12 -1.95
N ALA A 11 -9.81 -1.28 -0.97
CA ALA A 11 -11.12 -0.64 -0.99
C ALA A 11 -11.00 0.88 -0.97
N LEU A 12 -10.11 1.44 -0.15
CA LEU A 12 -9.85 2.88 -0.07
C LEU A 12 -9.34 3.43 -1.42
N GLN A 13 -8.43 2.72 -2.09
CA GLN A 13 -7.91 3.13 -3.39
C GLN A 13 -9.00 3.13 -4.47
N VAL A 14 -9.82 2.08 -4.53
CA VAL A 14 -10.95 1.98 -5.46
C VAL A 14 -11.95 3.11 -5.21
N LEU A 15 -12.29 3.35 -3.94
CA LEU A 15 -13.21 4.42 -3.55
C LEU A 15 -12.64 5.80 -3.93
N ALA A 16 -11.36 6.05 -3.65
CA ALA A 16 -10.71 7.30 -4.04
C ALA A 16 -10.72 7.52 -5.56
N TYR A 17 -10.57 6.47 -6.36
CA TYR A 17 -10.66 6.55 -7.82
C TYR A 17 -12.08 6.80 -8.32
N ALA A 18 -13.09 6.30 -7.61
CA ALA A 18 -14.50 6.58 -7.91
C ALA A 18 -14.83 8.06 -7.62
N PHE A 19 -14.31 8.63 -6.52
CA PHE A 19 -14.53 10.03 -6.13
C PHE A 19 -13.71 11.05 -6.93
N LEU A 20 -12.55 10.66 -7.50
CA LEU A 20 -11.73 11.53 -8.35
C LEU A 20 -11.76 11.15 -9.85
N PRO A 21 -12.91 11.21 -10.55
CA PRO A 21 -12.98 10.78 -11.95
C PRO A 21 -12.20 11.69 -12.91
N LYS A 22 -12.15 13.00 -12.64
CA LYS A 22 -11.62 14.03 -13.56
C LYS A 22 -10.10 14.22 -13.51
N PHE A 23 -9.44 13.99 -12.38
CA PHE A 23 -8.02 14.31 -12.23
C PHE A 23 -7.11 13.13 -12.58
N ARG A 24 -6.52 13.17 -13.77
CA ARG A 24 -5.58 12.13 -14.24
C ARG A 24 -4.34 12.04 -13.33
N PHE A 25 -3.80 13.18 -12.90
CA PHE A 25 -2.65 13.23 -11.98
C PHE A 25 -3.03 12.89 -10.53
N GLY A 26 -4.26 13.18 -10.10
CA GLY A 26 -4.72 12.87 -8.74
C GLY A 26 -4.68 11.37 -8.45
N LYS A 27 -4.99 10.53 -9.44
CA LYS A 27 -4.93 9.06 -9.30
C LYS A 27 -3.52 8.54 -9.12
N LEU A 28 -2.55 9.14 -9.82
CA LEU A 28 -1.14 8.78 -9.68
C LEU A 28 -0.60 9.23 -8.33
N LEU A 29 -1.01 10.41 -7.87
CA LEU A 29 -0.67 10.91 -6.53
C LEU A 29 -1.22 10.00 -5.43
N ILE A 30 -2.50 9.56 -5.52
CA ILE A 30 -3.08 8.60 -4.57
C ILE A 30 -2.29 7.28 -4.56
N CYS A 31 -1.95 6.75 -5.74
CA CYS A 31 -1.13 5.55 -5.86
C CYS A 31 0.24 5.72 -5.16
N ALA A 32 0.93 6.83 -5.44
CA ALA A 32 2.23 7.14 -4.82
C ALA A 32 2.14 7.28 -3.29
N VAL A 33 1.10 7.96 -2.79
CA VAL A 33 0.86 8.12 -1.35
C VAL A 33 0.61 6.76 -0.70
N LEU A 34 -0.22 5.91 -1.30
CA LEU A 34 -0.49 4.56 -0.75
C LEU A 34 0.76 3.68 -0.75
N ILE A 35 1.64 3.82 -1.75
CA ILE A 35 2.92 3.09 -1.78
C ILE A 35 3.82 3.53 -0.61
N LEU A 36 3.92 4.83 -0.37
CA LEU A 36 4.70 5.36 0.77
C LEU A 36 4.13 4.90 2.11
N VAL A 37 2.80 4.92 2.26
CA VAL A 37 2.13 4.43 3.47
C VAL A 37 2.42 2.94 3.69
N ASN A 38 2.37 2.11 2.64
CA ASN A 38 2.72 0.69 2.74
C ASN A 38 4.19 0.45 3.09
N LEU A 39 5.11 1.28 2.61
CA LEU A 39 6.55 1.09 2.85
C LEU A 39 7.02 1.60 4.21
N PHE A 40 6.46 2.71 4.69
CA PHE A 40 6.99 3.40 5.87
C PHE A 40 6.04 3.33 7.08
N VAL A 41 4.76 3.65 6.88
CA VAL A 41 3.81 3.81 7.98
C VAL A 41 3.27 2.48 8.49
N LEU A 42 2.94 1.57 7.57
CA LEU A 42 2.34 0.28 7.92
C LEU A 42 3.27 -0.66 8.69
N PRO A 43 4.55 -0.85 8.29
CA PRO A 43 5.47 -1.69 9.03
C PRO A 43 5.70 -1.18 10.46
N GLU A 44 5.82 0.14 10.64
CA GLU A 44 6.01 0.79 11.93
C GLU A 44 4.81 0.60 12.86
N PHE A 45 3.59 0.73 12.32
CA PHE A 45 2.36 0.50 13.10
C PHE A 45 2.22 -0.95 13.60
N PHE A 46 2.74 -1.93 12.85
CA PHE A 46 2.69 -3.35 13.22
C PHE A 46 3.87 -3.81 14.09
N LEU A 47 4.91 -2.97 14.25
CA LEU A 47 6.12 -3.27 15.03
C LEU A 47 6.50 -2.12 15.98
N PRO A 48 5.61 -1.63 16.86
CA PRO A 48 5.90 -0.47 17.71
C PRO A 48 6.96 -0.74 18.79
N GLU A 49 7.28 -2.01 19.08
CA GLU A 49 8.16 -2.41 20.18
C GLU A 49 9.62 -2.63 19.78
N TYR A 50 9.97 -2.56 18.49
CA TYR A 50 11.37 -2.73 18.06
C TYR A 50 12.08 -1.39 18.01
N GLY A 51 12.75 -1.03 19.11
CA GLY A 51 13.66 0.12 19.15
C GLY A 51 14.93 -0.17 18.32
N PRO A 52 15.60 0.87 17.77
CA PRO A 52 16.84 0.71 17.02
C PRO A 52 18.00 0.09 17.83
N ASP A 53 17.88 0.06 19.16
CA ASP A 53 18.88 -0.48 20.09
C ASP A 53 18.60 -1.92 20.56
N ASP A 54 17.48 -2.54 20.16
CA ASP A 54 17.18 -3.91 20.56
C ASP A 54 17.95 -4.93 19.72
N THR A 55 18.87 -5.64 20.37
CA THR A 55 19.72 -6.69 19.80
C THR A 55 18.97 -7.97 19.39
N LYS A 56 17.63 -7.95 19.40
CA LYS A 56 16.77 -9.06 18.97
C LYS A 56 16.60 -9.04 17.45
N CYS A 57 17.60 -9.60 16.76
CA CYS A 57 17.58 -10.17 15.41
C CYS A 57 16.47 -9.68 14.46
N GLY A 58 16.79 -8.72 13.58
CA GLY A 58 15.89 -8.07 12.61
C GLY A 58 15.30 -8.93 11.48
N LEU A 59 15.33 -10.27 11.56
CA LEU A 59 14.73 -11.16 10.57
C LEU A 59 13.18 -11.04 10.48
N PRO A 60 12.41 -10.96 11.59
CA PRO A 60 10.96 -10.79 11.52
C PRO A 60 10.56 -9.40 11.01
N ILE A 61 11.36 -8.38 11.33
CA ILE A 61 11.17 -7.00 10.86
C ILE A 61 11.32 -6.96 9.35
N LEU A 62 12.44 -7.49 8.82
CA LEU A 62 12.69 -7.55 7.39
C LEU A 62 11.57 -8.29 6.64
N SER A 63 11.05 -9.38 7.21
CA SER A 63 9.93 -10.14 6.65
C SER A 63 8.68 -9.29 6.48
N LEU A 64 8.35 -8.44 7.46
CA LEU A 64 7.21 -7.53 7.41
C LEU A 64 7.38 -6.44 6.37
N TYR A 65 8.56 -5.82 6.28
CA TYR A 65 8.87 -4.86 5.22
C TYR A 65 8.78 -5.49 3.83
N ILE A 66 9.23 -6.73 3.66
CA ILE A 66 9.10 -7.46 2.39
C ILE A 66 7.63 -7.73 2.07
N ILE A 67 6.83 -8.17 3.06
CA ILE A 67 5.40 -8.44 2.88
C ILE A 67 4.65 -7.16 2.47
N PHE A 68 4.79 -6.06 3.22
CA PHE A 68 4.13 -4.81 2.87
C PHE A 68 4.69 -4.19 1.58
N GLY A 69 5.99 -4.34 1.35
CA GLY A 69 6.66 -3.86 0.15
C GLY A 69 6.23 -4.58 -1.12
N ILE A 70 6.10 -5.91 -1.11
CA ILE A 70 5.73 -6.70 -2.28
C ILE A 70 4.21 -6.82 -2.40
N LEU A 71 3.53 -7.33 -1.37
CA LEU A 71 2.08 -7.57 -1.44
C LEU A 71 1.30 -6.26 -1.38
N GLY A 72 1.65 -5.35 -0.48
CA GLY A 72 0.97 -4.05 -0.36
C GLY A 72 1.08 -3.22 -1.63
N ASN A 73 2.32 -2.97 -2.09
CA ASN A 73 2.52 -2.20 -3.31
C ASN A 73 2.07 -2.94 -4.57
N GLY A 74 2.17 -4.27 -4.59
CA GLY A 74 1.68 -5.10 -5.70
C GLY A 74 0.17 -4.96 -5.90
N ILE A 75 -0.60 -4.97 -4.81
CA ILE A 75 -2.05 -4.73 -4.86
C ILE A 75 -2.34 -3.30 -5.33
N VAL A 76 -1.65 -2.30 -4.76
CA VAL A 76 -1.86 -0.88 -5.10
C VAL A 76 -1.57 -0.61 -6.58
N LEU A 77 -0.47 -1.13 -7.10
CA LEU A 77 -0.10 -1.03 -8.51
C LEU A 77 -1.07 -1.82 -9.38
N GLY A 78 -1.47 -3.02 -8.97
CA GLY A 78 -2.44 -3.85 -9.68
C GLY A 78 -3.77 -3.14 -9.89
N ILE A 79 -4.30 -2.49 -8.84
CA ILE A 79 -5.55 -1.71 -8.93
C ILE A 79 -5.37 -0.49 -9.84
N HIS A 80 -4.25 0.23 -9.74
CA HIS A 80 -3.97 1.36 -10.63
C HIS A 80 -3.90 0.95 -12.10
N LEU A 81 -3.13 -0.10 -12.40
CA LEU A 81 -2.98 -0.62 -13.76
C LEU A 81 -4.30 -1.17 -14.29
N GLY A 82 -5.03 -1.95 -13.49
CA GLY A 82 -6.34 -2.47 -13.85
C GLY A 82 -7.33 -1.35 -14.18
N TYR A 83 -7.37 -0.30 -13.38
CA TYR A 83 -8.21 0.88 -13.63
C TYR A 83 -7.81 1.61 -14.93
N VAL A 84 -6.52 1.82 -15.16
CA VAL A 84 -6.01 2.48 -16.38
C VAL A 84 -6.33 1.66 -17.63
N LEU A 85 -6.16 0.34 -17.57
CA LEU A 85 -6.48 -0.57 -18.66
C LEU A 85 -8.00 -0.57 -18.94
N PHE A 86 -8.82 -0.71 -17.91
CA PHE A 86 -10.28 -0.69 -18.05
C PHE A 86 -10.79 0.61 -18.68
N LYS A 87 -10.25 1.76 -18.25
CA LYS A 87 -10.60 3.06 -18.83
C LYS A 87 -10.10 3.26 -20.27
N LYS A 88 -9.04 2.55 -20.69
CA LYS A 88 -8.60 2.59 -22.08
C LYS A 88 -9.43 1.68 -22.99
N LEU A 89 -10.07 0.66 -22.42
CA LEU A 89 -10.85 -0.33 -23.15
C LEU A 89 -12.28 0.12 -23.45
N LEU A 90 -12.77 1.14 -22.74
CA LEU A 90 -14.14 1.63 -22.72
C LEU A 90 -14.18 3.09 -23.19
#